data_AF-A0A081FWN7-F1
#
_entry.id   AF-A0A081FWN7-F1
#
_cell.length_a   1.000
_cell.length_b   1.000
_cell.length_c   1.000
_cell.angle_alpha   90.00
_cell.angle_beta   90.00
_cell.angle_gamma   90.00
#
_symmetry.space_group_name_H-M   'P 1'
#
loop_
_entity.id
_entity.type
_entity.pdbx_description
1 polymer ?
#
loop_
_entity_poly.entity_id
_entity_poly.type
_entity_poly.pdbx_seq_one_letter_code
_entity_poly.pdbx_strand_id
1 'polypeptide(L)'
;MFVAPDQFRWTKGEVHVARFALPEAKHFATAFCRCCGSSLPWQAQTGKAVVVPAGTLDADPELRPSQSIFCASRAVWFTDPDSLPAYDEMPSRKKRKGES
;
A
#
# COMPACT_ATOMS: atom_id res chain seq x y z
N MET A 1 4.70 0.76 -1.32
CA MET A 1 5.13 1.23 -2.66
C MET A 1 4.39 0.45 -3.75
N PHE A 2 4.41 0.95 -4.99
CA PHE A 2 3.80 0.30 -6.14
C PHE A 2 4.90 -0.05 -7.15
N VAL A 3 4.91 -1.28 -7.63
CA VAL A 3 5.81 -1.74 -8.69
C VAL A 3 5.01 -2.30 -9.85
N ALA A 4 5.57 -2.26 -11.05
CA ALA A 4 4.93 -2.88 -12.21
C ALA A 4 4.88 -4.41 -12.04
N PRO A 5 3.82 -5.09 -12.52
CA PRO A 5 3.68 -6.54 -12.31
C PRO A 5 4.83 -7.38 -12.87
N ASP A 6 5.46 -6.95 -13.96
CA ASP A 6 6.63 -7.59 -14.58
C ASP A 6 7.93 -7.39 -13.80
N GLN A 7 7.98 -6.41 -12.89
CA GLN A 7 9.11 -6.16 -11.99
C GLN A 7 9.03 -6.95 -10.68
N PHE A 8 7.97 -7.73 -10.48
CA PHE A 8 7.77 -8.53 -9.28
C PHE A 8 7.68 -10.02 -9.62
N ARG A 9 8.39 -10.85 -8.85
CA ARG A 9 8.19 -12.31 -8.87
C ARG A 9 8.41 -12.89 -7.49
N TRP A 10 7.62 -13.90 -7.14
CA TRP A 10 7.90 -14.73 -5.98
C TRP A 10 9.12 -15.61 -6.26
N THR A 11 10.09 -15.59 -5.37
CA THR A 11 11.23 -16.52 -5.44
C THR A 11 10.92 -17.81 -4.69
N LYS A 12 10.19 -17.72 -3.57
CA LYS A 12 9.73 -18.82 -2.72
C LYS A 12 8.48 -18.39 -1.92
N GLY A 13 7.77 -19.36 -1.33
CA GLY A 13 6.77 -19.10 -0.29
C GLY A 13 5.41 -18.59 -0.77
N GLU A 14 5.19 -18.45 -2.08
CA GLU A 14 3.91 -17.98 -2.65
C GLU A 14 2.72 -18.83 -2.19
N VAL A 15 2.91 -20.13 -1.98
CA VAL A 15 1.88 -21.06 -1.47
C VAL A 15 1.35 -20.69 -0.08
N HIS A 16 2.09 -19.88 0.68
CA HIS A 16 1.68 -19.41 2.01
C HIS A 16 0.95 -18.06 1.97
N VAL A 17 0.80 -17.45 0.79
CA VAL A 17 0.13 -16.16 0.62
C VAL A 17 -1.38 -16.37 0.71
N ALA A 18 -2.01 -15.79 1.73
CA ALA A 18 -3.45 -15.62 1.80
C ALA A 18 -3.81 -14.21 1.31
N ARG A 19 -4.89 -14.10 0.53
CA ARG A 19 -5.38 -12.82 0.00
C ARG A 19 -6.77 -12.55 0.53
N PHE A 20 -7.01 -11.31 0.95
CA PHE A 20 -8.32 -10.78 1.28
C PHE A 20 -8.66 -9.63 0.33
N ALA A 21 -9.81 -9.74 -0.35
CA ALA A 21 -10.31 -8.70 -1.23
C ALA A 21 -11.84 -8.65 -1.10
N LEU A 22 -12.36 -7.43 -0.95
CA LEU A 22 -13.80 -7.20 -0.96
C LEU A 22 -14.27 -7.09 -2.42
N PRO A 23 -15.24 -7.91 -2.86
CA PRO A 23 -15.73 -7.88 -4.25
C PRO A 23 -16.23 -6.49 -4.69
N GLU A 24 -16.78 -5.72 -3.75
CA GLU A 24 -17.38 -4.40 -4.02
C GLU A 24 -16.34 -3.27 -4.00
N ALA A 25 -15.14 -3.54 -3.44
CA ALA A 25 -14.12 -2.52 -3.31
C ALA A 25 -13.32 -2.38 -4.62
N LYS A 26 -13.32 -1.18 -5.22
CA LYS A 26 -12.60 -0.93 -6.48
C LYS A 26 -11.07 -1.04 -6.34
N HIS A 27 -10.54 -0.77 -5.15
CA HIS A 27 -9.09 -0.60 -4.93
C HIS A 27 -8.53 -1.39 -3.74
N PHE A 28 -9.39 -1.86 -2.84
CA PHE A 28 -8.93 -2.47 -1.60
C PHE A 28 -8.69 -3.97 -1.75
N ALA A 29 -7.44 -4.39 -1.59
CA ALA A 29 -7.06 -5.78 -1.35
C ALA A 29 -5.85 -5.78 -0.42
N THR A 30 -5.59 -6.89 0.24
CA THR A 30 -4.37 -7.12 1.02
C THR A 30 -3.96 -8.58 0.93
N ALA A 31 -2.69 -8.87 1.21
CA ALA A 31 -2.19 -10.22 1.37
C ALA A 31 -1.31 -10.35 2.61
N PHE A 32 -1.31 -11.55 3.19
CA PHE A 32 -0.58 -11.87 4.40
C PHE A 32 -0.13 -13.33 4.40
N CYS A 33 0.92 -13.62 5.17
CA CYS A 33 1.40 -14.98 5.36
C CYS A 33 0.44 -15.75 6.26
N ARG A 34 -0.08 -16.89 5.79
CA ARG A 34 -0.96 -17.76 6.59
C ARG A 34 -0.28 -18.41 7.81
N CYS A 35 1.04 -18.39 7.87
CA CYS A 35 1.82 -19.03 8.94
C CYS A 35 2.17 -18.07 10.08
N CYS A 36 2.56 -16.83 9.76
CA CYS A 36 3.02 -15.84 10.74
C CYS A 36 2.20 -14.55 10.78
N GLY A 37 1.24 -14.36 9.88
CA GLY A 37 0.38 -13.16 9.83
C GLY A 37 1.02 -11.91 9.26
N SER A 38 2.32 -11.94 8.92
CA SER A 38 3.02 -10.79 8.33
C SER A 38 2.36 -10.32 7.03
N SER A 39 2.27 -9.01 6.83
CA SER A 39 1.83 -8.44 5.54
C SER A 39 2.79 -8.85 4.43
N LEU A 40 2.26 -9.15 3.26
CA LEU A 40 3.01 -9.59 2.09
C LEU A 40 2.61 -8.77 0.86
N PRO A 41 3.42 -8.71 -0.20
CA PRO A 41 3.02 -8.09 -1.46
C PRO A 41 1.71 -8.66 -2.04
N TRP A 42 0.89 -7.80 -2.64
CA TRP A 42 -0.33 -8.22 -3.35
C TRP A 42 -0.53 -7.46 -4.66
N GLN A 43 -1.11 -8.12 -5.66
CA GLN A 43 -1.53 -7.45 -6.87
C GLN A 43 -2.77 -6.57 -6.59
N ALA A 44 -2.71 -5.30 -6.97
CA ALA A 44 -3.85 -4.39 -6.87
C ALA A 44 -5.06 -4.94 -7.65
N GLN A 45 -6.29 -4.63 -7.21
CA GLN A 45 -7.51 -5.09 -7.89
C GLN A 45 -7.57 -4.68 -9.37
N THR A 46 -6.94 -3.57 -9.72
CA THR A 46 -6.86 -3.09 -11.12
C THR A 46 -5.92 -3.93 -12.00
N GLY A 47 -5.12 -4.82 -11.42
CA GLY A 47 -4.09 -5.61 -12.10
C GLY A 47 -2.84 -4.82 -12.52
N LYS A 48 -2.87 -3.48 -12.43
CA LYS A 48 -1.85 -2.58 -12.99
C LYS A 48 -0.58 -2.45 -12.16
N ALA A 49 -0.58 -2.93 -10.92
CA ALA A 49 0.54 -2.81 -10.01
C ALA A 49 0.53 -3.91 -8.96
N VAL A 50 1.71 -4.20 -8.42
CA VAL A 50 1.87 -4.93 -7.17
C VAL A 50 2.14 -3.91 -6.07
N VAL A 51 1.37 -4.00 -4.99
CA VAL A 51 1.59 -3.21 -3.77
C VAL A 51 2.57 -3.97 -2.90
N VAL A 52 3.68 -3.34 -2.55
CA VAL A 52 4.70 -3.88 -1.66
C VAL A 52 4.69 -3.05 -0.37
N PRO A 53 4.34 -3.63 0.80
CA PRO A 53 4.45 -2.94 2.08
C PRO A 53 5.90 -2.50 2.34
N ALA A 54 6.12 -1.28 2.83
CA ALA A 54 7.48 -0.80 3.10
C ALA A 54 8.16 -1.62 4.21
N GLY A 55 7.40 -2.08 5.21
CA GLY A 55 7.92 -2.87 6.34
C GLY A 55 8.36 -4.29 5.99
N THR A 56 8.20 -4.74 4.74
CA THR A 56 8.68 -6.06 4.29
C THR A 56 10.04 -5.99 3.57
N LEU A 57 10.65 -4.81 3.49
CA LEU A 57 11.95 -4.60 2.85
C LEU A 57 13.06 -4.62 3.89
N ASP A 58 14.14 -5.34 3.60
CA ASP A 58 15.32 -5.39 4.48
C ASP A 58 16.21 -4.14 4.34
N ALA A 59 16.17 -3.48 3.18
CA ALA A 59 16.95 -2.29 2.88
C ALA A 59 16.07 -1.03 2.86
N ASP A 60 16.68 0.14 3.10
CA ASP A 60 16.00 1.43 2.98
C ASP A 60 15.61 1.66 1.50
N PRO A 61 14.31 1.78 1.18
CA PRO A 61 13.87 2.08 -0.17
C PRO A 61 14.12 3.54 -0.59
N GLU A 62 14.69 4.37 0.29
CA GLU A 62 14.88 5.83 0.14
C GLU A 62 13.57 6.60 -0.09
N LEU A 63 12.43 5.90 0.00
CA LEU A 63 11.10 6.47 -0.07
C LEU A 63 10.71 6.99 1.31
N ARG A 64 10.14 8.20 1.35
CA ARG A 64 9.61 8.80 2.57
C ARG A 64 8.11 9.07 2.41
N PRO A 65 7.29 8.90 3.46
CA PRO A 65 5.89 9.32 3.42
C PRO A 65 5.79 10.81 3.09
N SER A 66 4.93 11.17 2.14
CA SER A 66 4.75 12.57 1.72
C SER A 66 3.45 13.19 2.22
N GLN A 67 2.51 12.38 2.71
CA GLN A 67 1.19 12.78 3.17
C GLN A 67 0.54 11.70 4.03
N SER A 68 -0.36 12.13 4.90
CA SER A 68 -1.29 11.27 5.63
C SER A 68 -2.69 11.42 5.04
N ILE A 69 -3.34 10.29 4.75
CA ILE A 69 -4.69 10.26 4.16
C ILE A 69 -5.64 9.46 5.05
N PHE A 70 -6.94 9.66 4.89
CA PHE A 70 -7.99 9.03 5.72
C PHE A 70 -7.88 9.37 7.22
N CYS A 71 -7.48 10.61 7.53
CA CYS A 71 -7.23 11.05 8.90
C CYS A 71 -8.50 11.08 9.76
N ALA A 72 -9.68 11.24 9.15
CA ALA A 72 -10.97 11.18 9.87
C ALA A 72 -11.26 9.79 10.48
N SER A 73 -10.63 8.73 9.98
CA SER A 73 -10.77 7.36 10.51
C SER A 73 -9.69 6.97 11.52
N ARG A 74 -8.85 7.92 11.95
CA ARG A 74 -7.80 7.65 12.95
C ARG A 74 -8.42 7.34 14.30
N ALA A 75 -7.77 6.42 15.02
CA ALA A 75 -8.14 6.17 16.40
C ALA A 75 -7.85 7.41 17.26
N VAL A 76 -8.72 7.69 18.23
CA VAL A 76 -8.60 8.87 19.11
C VAL A 76 -7.31 8.90 19.94
N TRP A 77 -6.67 7.75 20.13
CA TRP A 77 -5.40 7.60 20.84
C TRP A 77 -4.17 7.69 19.92
N PHE A 78 -4.35 7.78 18.60
CA PHE A 78 -3.25 7.88 17.65
C PHE A 78 -2.68 9.30 17.66
N THR A 79 -1.37 9.42 17.83
CA THR A 79 -0.63 10.69 17.73
C THR A 79 0.25 10.64 16.49
N ASP A 80 0.18 11.68 15.65
CA ASP A 80 1.02 11.76 14.46
C ASP A 80 2.50 11.89 14.83
N PRO A 81 3.38 11.08 14.21
CA PRO A 81 4.82 11.18 14.48
C PRO A 81 5.48 12.40 13.80
N ASP A 82 4.88 12.93 12.73
CA ASP A 82 5.46 13.99 11.89
C ASP A 82 4.40 15.01 11.42
N SER A 83 4.87 16.21 11.05
CA SER A 83 4.03 17.27 10.44
C SER A 83 3.91 17.12 8.92
N LEU A 84 3.31 16.02 8.45
CA LEU A 84 3.01 15.82 7.02
C LEU A 84 1.65 16.44 6.64
N PRO A 85 1.46 16.84 5.36
CA PRO A 85 0.14 17.18 4.85
C PRO A 85 -0.88 16.08 5.17
N ALA A 86 -1.93 16.43 5.91
CA ALA A 86 -2.96 15.51 6.38
C ALA A 86 -4.29 15.76 5.67
N TYR A 87 -4.97 14.68 5.29
CA TYR A 87 -6.26 14.71 4.61
C TYR A 87 -7.23 13.74 5.27
N ASP A 88 -8.45 14.18 5.54
CA ASP A 88 -9.50 13.36 6.16
C ASP A 88 -9.95 12.20 5.29
N GLU A 89 -9.80 12.33 3.98
CA GLU A 89 -10.16 11.33 2.96
C GLU A 89 -9.05 11.23 1.89
N MET A 90 -9.31 10.49 0.81
CA MET A 90 -8.42 10.46 -0.35
C MET A 90 -8.37 11.85 -1.02
N PRO A 91 -7.20 12.50 -1.13
CA PRO A 91 -7.10 13.79 -1.80
C PRO A 91 -7.42 13.65 -3.28
N SER A 92 -8.13 14.63 -3.84
CA SER A 92 -8.41 14.68 -5.27
C SER A 92 -7.10 14.77 -6.06
N ARG A 93 -6.98 13.98 -7.13
CA ARG A 93 -5.80 13.99 -8.00
C ARG A 93 -5.68 15.38 -8.63
N LYS A 94 -4.81 16.25 -8.09
CA LYS A 94 -4.37 17.44 -8.82
C LYS A 94 -3.68 16.97 -10.10
N LYS A 95 -4.08 17.52 -11.25
CA LYS A 95 -3.37 17.30 -12.53
C LYS A 95 -1.90 17.69 -12.32
N ARG A 96 -0.96 16.79 -12.62
CA ARG A 96 0.46 17.15 -12.70
C ARG A 96 0.57 18.27 -13.74
N LYS A 97 1.08 19.44 -13.37
CA LYS A 97 1.50 20.46 -14.34
C LYS A 97 2.73 19.88 -15.05
N GLY A 98 2.65 19.66 -16.36
CA GLY A 98 3.79 19.27 -17.19
C GLY A 98 3.63 17.98 -18.00
N GLU A 99 2.47 17.76 -18.63
CA GLU A 99 2.38 16.86 -19.78
C GLU A 99 1.74 17.70 -20.89
N SER A 100 2.60 18.25 -21.76
CA SER A 100 2.24 19.01 -22.96
C SER A 100 1.81 18.08 -24.09
#